data_AF-A0A257GW54-F1
#
_entry.id   AF-A0A257GW54-F1
#
_cell.length_a   1.000
_cell.length_b   1.000
_cell.length_c   1.000
_cell.angle_alpha   90.00
_cell.angle_beta   90.00
_cell.angle_gamma   90.00
#
_symmetry.space_group_name_H-M   'P 1'
#
loop_
_entity.id
_entity.type
_entity.pdbx_description
1 polymer ?
#
loop_
_entity_poly.entity_id
_entity_poly.type
_entity_poly.pdbx_seq_one_letter_code
_entity_poly.pdbx_strand_id
1 'polypeptide(L)'
;QRFGSTRVSKGTLDTYMELLQSSFQEKNLDGVMCRSTVSVDWQGWLSDCDFNQQLGLSLGTSGVRKHLRDLLTSGLEAKPIRVAGHCFGCTAGQGSSCGGALDSH
;
A
#
# COMPACT_ATOMS: atom_id res chain seq x y z
N GLN A 1 -8.40 -23.45 -16.65
CA GLN A 1 -9.10 -22.52 -15.74
C GLN A 1 -9.17 -23.13 -14.36
N ARG A 2 -8.77 -22.40 -13.31
CA ARG A 2 -8.54 -23.00 -11.99
C ARG A 2 -8.82 -22.02 -10.84
N PHE A 3 -10.01 -21.43 -10.80
CA PHE A 3 -10.49 -20.69 -9.62
C PHE A 3 -11.99 -20.88 -9.44
N GLY A 4 -12.36 -22.01 -8.83
CA GLY A 4 -13.67 -22.17 -8.22
C GLY A 4 -13.55 -21.90 -6.73
N SER A 5 -13.94 -20.69 -6.28
CA SER A 5 -14.40 -20.39 -4.90
C SER A 5 -14.66 -18.88 -4.63
N THR A 6 -15.23 -18.12 -5.58
CA THR A 6 -15.32 -16.64 -5.47
C THR A 6 -16.57 -16.09 -4.72
N ARG A 7 -17.18 -16.85 -3.80
CA ARG A 7 -18.28 -16.33 -2.95
C ARG A 7 -17.99 -16.34 -1.45
N VAL A 8 -17.27 -17.34 -0.96
CA VAL A 8 -16.82 -17.39 0.45
C VAL A 8 -15.72 -16.35 0.72
N SER A 9 -14.96 -15.99 -0.33
CA SER A 9 -13.87 -15.00 -0.26
C SER A 9 -14.31 -13.55 -0.11
N LYS A 10 -15.55 -13.17 -0.51
CA LYS A 10 -15.99 -11.77 -0.40
C LYS A 10 -16.31 -11.37 1.03
N GLY A 11 -17.17 -12.12 1.72
CA GLY A 11 -17.53 -11.80 3.11
C GLY A 11 -16.35 -11.91 4.09
N THR A 12 -15.42 -12.84 3.83
CA THR A 12 -14.17 -12.96 4.61
C THR A 12 -13.19 -11.83 4.35
N LEU A 13 -13.10 -11.35 3.10
CA LEU A 13 -12.27 -10.19 2.75
C LEU A 13 -12.80 -8.90 3.38
N ASP A 14 -14.12 -8.68 3.34
CA ASP A 14 -14.73 -7.48 3.94
C ASP A 14 -14.50 -7.46 5.46
N THR A 15 -14.74 -8.59 6.14
CA THR A 15 -14.46 -8.74 7.58
C THR A 15 -12.98 -8.52 7.90
N TYR A 16 -12.08 -9.03 7.05
CA TYR A 16 -10.64 -8.83 7.22
C TYR A 16 -10.25 -7.36 7.04
N MET A 17 -10.85 -6.65 6.08
CA MET A 17 -10.61 -5.22 5.89
C MET A 17 -11.13 -4.37 7.05
N GLU A 18 -12.24 -4.76 7.68
CA GLU A 18 -12.74 -4.12 8.91
C GLU A 18 -11.76 -4.32 10.08
N LEU A 19 -11.21 -5.54 10.23
CA LEU A 19 -10.21 -5.84 11.25
C LEU A 19 -8.92 -5.01 11.07
N LEU A 20 -8.43 -4.87 9.84
CA LEU A 20 -7.26 -4.04 9.56
C LEU A 20 -7.53 -2.56 9.87
N GLN A 21 -8.73 -2.08 9.55
CA GLN A 21 -9.14 -0.71 9.86
C GLN A 21 -9.23 -0.47 11.37
N SER A 22 -9.84 -1.39 12.12
CA SER A 22 -9.95 -1.29 13.59
C SER A 22 -8.60 -1.46 14.30
N SER A 23 -7.64 -2.12 13.65
CA SER A 23 -6.29 -2.35 14.17
C SER A 23 -5.28 -1.25 13.81
N PHE A 24 -5.72 -0.15 13.18
CA PHE A 24 -4.87 0.98 12.82
C PHE A 24 -4.15 1.55 14.06
N GLN A 25 -2.84 1.75 13.95
CA GLN A 25 -2.05 2.40 14.99
C GLN A 25 -1.20 3.53 14.38
N GLU A 26 -1.43 4.77 14.83
CA GLU A 26 -0.73 5.95 14.33
C GLU A 26 0.79 5.85 14.48
N LYS A 27 1.27 5.23 15.57
CA LYS A 27 2.71 5.00 15.82
C LYS A 27 3.41 4.21 14.69
N ASN A 28 2.65 3.43 13.91
CA ASN A 28 3.20 2.65 12.80
C ASN A 28 3.44 3.50 11.56
N LEU A 29 2.86 4.70 11.47
CA LEU A 29 3.04 5.60 10.33
C LEU A 29 4.51 5.94 10.11
N ASP A 30 5.31 6.09 11.16
CA ASP A 30 6.74 6.39 11.02
C ASP A 30 7.53 5.23 10.40
N GLY A 31 7.02 4.00 10.52
CA GLY A 31 7.64 2.79 9.98
C GLY A 31 7.18 2.41 8.58
N VAL A 32 6.18 3.09 7.98
CA VAL A 32 5.70 2.69 6.66
C VAL A 32 6.69 3.07 5.56
N MET A 33 7.07 2.09 4.75
CA MET A 33 8.10 2.24 3.73
C MET A 33 7.78 3.31 2.67
N CYS A 34 6.50 3.55 2.37
CA CYS A 34 6.08 4.50 1.32
C CYS A 34 6.49 5.96 1.63
N ARG A 35 6.92 6.26 2.85
CA ARG A 35 7.39 7.59 3.26
C ARG A 35 8.83 7.88 2.85
N SER A 36 9.64 6.85 2.69
CA SER A 36 11.08 6.97 2.42
C SER A 36 11.52 6.26 1.14
N THR A 37 10.63 5.47 0.54
CA THR A 37 10.90 4.70 -0.67
C THR A 37 9.84 4.94 -1.73
N VAL A 38 10.21 4.71 -2.98
CA VAL A 38 9.32 4.75 -4.13
C VAL A 38 9.52 3.47 -4.93
N SER A 39 8.45 2.92 -5.49
CA SER A 39 8.53 1.77 -6.39
C SER A 39 8.62 2.24 -7.84
N VAL A 40 9.44 1.53 -8.62
CA VAL A 40 9.68 1.83 -10.03
C VAL A 40 9.45 0.57 -10.84
N ASP A 41 8.58 0.64 -11.85
CA ASP A 41 8.39 -0.48 -12.76
C ASP A 41 9.53 -0.59 -13.80
N TRP A 42 9.52 -1.68 -14.58
CA TRP A 42 10.53 -1.94 -15.60
C TRP A 42 10.54 -0.93 -16.75
N GLN A 43 9.46 -0.17 -16.95
CA GLN A 43 9.37 0.92 -17.93
C GLN A 43 9.79 2.26 -17.33
N GLY A 44 10.05 2.32 -16.03
CA GLY A 44 10.43 3.52 -15.29
C GLY A 44 9.25 4.32 -14.74
N TRP A 45 8.02 3.81 -14.73
CA TRP A 45 6.89 4.49 -14.09
C TRP A 45 6.93 4.33 -12.57
N LEU A 46 6.46 5.35 -11.87
CA LEU A 46 6.57 5.46 -10.43
C LEU A 46 5.24 5.20 -9.71
N SER A 47 5.35 4.55 -8.56
CA SER A 47 4.28 4.31 -7.58
C SER A 47 4.83 4.52 -6.16
N ASP A 48 4.02 4.97 -5.20
CA ASP A 48 4.52 5.21 -3.83
C ASP A 48 5.02 3.94 -3.11
N CYS A 49 4.57 2.75 -3.54
CA CYS A 49 5.06 1.45 -3.05
C CYS A 49 4.77 0.33 -4.06
N ASP A 50 5.26 -0.87 -3.77
CA ASP A 50 5.08 -2.08 -4.58
C ASP A 50 3.60 -2.51 -4.66
N PHE A 51 2.84 -2.40 -3.57
CA PHE A 51 1.40 -2.65 -3.56
C PHE A 51 0.66 -1.64 -4.44
N ASN A 52 1.02 -0.35 -4.39
CA ASN A 52 0.48 0.65 -5.30
C ASN A 52 0.80 0.28 -6.76
N GLN A 53 2.01 -0.19 -7.05
CA GLN A 53 2.37 -0.64 -8.40
C GLN A 53 1.53 -1.85 -8.85
N GLN A 54 1.34 -2.86 -8.00
CA GLN A 54 0.51 -4.02 -8.33
C GLN A 54 -0.96 -3.65 -8.57
N LEU A 55 -1.45 -2.61 -7.90
CA LEU A 55 -2.80 -2.07 -8.07
C LEU A 55 -2.93 -1.03 -9.20
N GLY A 56 -1.85 -0.72 -9.91
CA GLY A 56 -1.85 0.30 -10.97
C GLY A 56 -2.05 1.73 -10.45
N LEU A 57 -1.77 1.97 -9.17
CA LEU A 57 -1.85 3.28 -8.53
C LEU A 57 -0.56 4.05 -8.77
N SER A 58 -0.64 5.13 -9.54
CA SER A 58 0.50 6.00 -9.84
C SER A 58 0.93 6.80 -8.62
N LEU A 59 2.21 7.21 -8.62
CA LEU A 59 2.83 8.05 -7.59
C LEU A 59 2.00 9.29 -7.24
N GLY A 60 1.64 9.43 -5.97
CA GLY A 60 0.93 10.57 -5.41
C GLY A 60 -0.53 10.71 -5.85
N THR A 61 -1.16 11.81 -5.46
CA THR A 61 -2.61 12.00 -5.56
C THR A 61 -3.08 12.78 -6.79
N SER A 62 -2.17 13.32 -7.61
CA SER A 62 -2.53 14.15 -8.77
C SER A 62 -3.14 13.37 -9.94
N GLY A 63 -3.01 12.04 -9.96
CA GLY A 63 -3.43 11.19 -11.08
C GLY A 63 -2.52 11.29 -12.32
N VAL A 64 -1.53 12.18 -12.31
CA VAL A 64 -0.53 12.29 -13.38
C VAL A 64 0.55 11.26 -13.14
N ARG A 65 0.76 10.37 -14.10
CA ARG A 65 1.87 9.41 -14.02
C ARG A 65 3.20 10.14 -14.11
N LYS A 66 4.14 9.74 -13.25
CA LYS A 66 5.52 10.22 -13.25
C LYS A 66 6.45 9.10 -13.65
N HIS A 67 7.47 9.45 -14.40
CA HIS A 67 8.54 8.55 -14.79
C HIS A 67 9.78 8.87 -13.95
N LEU A 68 10.63 7.89 -13.70
CA LEU A 68 11.92 8.01 -13.01
C LEU A 68 12.76 9.20 -13.48
N ARG A 69 12.73 9.53 -14.78
CA ARG A 69 13.45 10.67 -15.36
C ARG A 69 13.01 12.02 -14.77
N ASP A 70 11.75 12.13 -14.35
CA ASP A 70 11.18 13.34 -13.77
C ASP A 70 11.74 13.61 -12.36
N LEU A 71 12.28 12.57 -11.70
CA LEU A 71 12.93 12.70 -10.39
C LEU A 71 14.32 13.34 -10.49
N LEU A 72 14.92 13.35 -11.68
CA LEU A 72 16.22 14.00 -11.90
C LEU A 72 16.10 15.53 -11.91
N THR A 73 14.90 16.05 -12.16
CA THR A 73 14.64 17.49 -12.26
C THR A 73 13.74 18.00 -11.13
N SER A 74 12.99 17.11 -10.47
CA SER A 74 12.07 17.46 -9.40
C SER A 74 12.09 16.42 -8.29
N GLY A 75 12.33 16.85 -7.06
CA GLY A 75 12.34 15.96 -5.90
C GLY A 75 10.93 15.49 -5.50
N LEU A 76 10.86 14.55 -4.55
CA LEU A 76 9.62 13.96 -4.02
C LEU A 76 9.28 14.41 -2.61
N GLU A 77 10.04 15.35 -2.07
CA GLU A 77 9.97 15.77 -0.67
C GLU A 77 8.60 16.38 -0.36
N ALA A 78 8.04 15.98 0.79
CA ALA A 78 6.77 16.46 1.32
C ALA A 78 5.56 16.32 0.37
N LYS A 79 5.63 15.43 -0.63
CA LYS A 79 4.49 15.13 -1.51
C LYS A 79 3.53 14.14 -0.84
N PRO A 80 2.20 14.29 -1.04
CA PRO A 80 1.22 13.35 -0.51
C PRO A 80 1.36 11.99 -1.18
N ILE A 81 1.26 10.94 -0.38
CA ILE A 81 1.31 9.53 -0.79
C ILE A 81 -0.08 9.05 -1.15
N ARG A 82 -0.20 8.24 -2.20
CA ARG A 82 -1.46 7.61 -2.54
C ARG A 82 -1.79 6.47 -1.58
N VAL A 83 -2.94 6.57 -0.93
CA VAL A 83 -3.46 5.56 0.02
C VAL A 83 -4.65 4.80 -0.56
N ALA A 84 -4.79 3.53 -0.18
CA ALA A 84 -5.91 2.65 -0.51
C ALA A 84 -6.10 1.60 0.59
N GLY A 85 -7.04 0.66 0.43
CA GLY A 85 -7.37 -0.33 1.47
C GLY A 85 -6.16 -1.11 2.01
N HIS A 86 -5.23 -1.53 1.14
CA HIS A 86 -4.03 -2.27 1.57
C HIS A 86 -3.15 -1.50 2.55
N CYS A 87 -3.22 -0.16 2.60
CA CYS A 87 -2.44 0.65 3.53
C CYS A 87 -2.81 0.38 5.00
N PHE A 88 -4.03 -0.09 5.27
CA PHE A 88 -4.38 -0.57 6.61
C PHE A 88 -3.56 -1.81 6.99
N GLY A 89 -3.14 -2.65 6.05
CA GLY A 89 -2.18 -3.72 6.32
C GLY A 89 -0.80 -3.24 6.74
N CYS A 90 -0.35 -2.08 6.23
CA CYS A 90 0.94 -1.49 6.60
C CYS A 90 0.91 -0.74 7.94
N THR A 91 -0.28 -0.30 8.37
CA THR A 91 -0.48 0.54 9.55
C THR A 91 -1.15 -0.19 10.71
N ALA A 92 -1.72 -1.36 10.47
CA ALA A 92 -2.23 -2.25 11.51
C ALA A 92 -1.10 -3.01 12.22
N GLY A 93 -1.35 -3.40 13.48
CA GLY A 93 -0.47 -4.32 14.22
C GLY A 93 0.92 -3.76 14.59
N GLN A 94 1.98 -4.55 14.41
CA GLN A 94 3.38 -4.20 14.71
C GLN A 94 4.17 -3.69 13.47
N GLY A 95 3.49 -3.13 12.47
CA GLY A 95 4.15 -2.59 11.28
C GLY A 95 4.72 -3.69 10.35
N SER A 96 4.95 -3.31 9.10
CA SER A 96 5.17 -4.21 7.96
C SER A 96 6.41 -5.11 8.08
N SER A 97 6.22 -6.30 8.65
CA SER A 97 6.81 -7.53 8.14
C SER A 97 5.68 -8.54 8.07
N CYS A 98 5.70 -9.39 7.05
CA CYS A 98 4.69 -10.41 6.75
C CYS A 98 4.56 -11.52 7.85
N GLY A 99 4.57 -11.16 9.13
CA GLY A 99 4.62 -12.06 10.29
C GLY A 99 4.14 -11.46 11.62
N GLY A 100 3.28 -10.44 11.63
CA GLY A 100 2.72 -9.89 12.87
C GLY A 100 1.30 -10.39 13.14
N ALA A 101 1.18 -11.51 13.84
CA ALA A 101 -0.06 -12.18 14.22
C ALA A 101 -1.11 -11.22 14.78
N LEU A 102 -2.29 -11.21 14.16
CA LEU A 102 -3.51 -10.73 14.81
C LEU A 102 -3.90 -11.82 15.81
N ASP A 103 -3.32 -11.77 17.01
CA ASP A 103 -3.71 -12.68 18.09
C ASP A 103 -5.15 -12.37 18.49
N SER A 104 -6.03 -13.32 18.20
CA SER A 104 -7.41 -13.34 18.67
C SER A 104 -7.44 -13.97 20.06
N HIS A 105 -7.48 -13.14 21.10
CA HIS A 105 -7.92 -13.55 22.42
C HIS A 105 -9.10 -12.69 22.87
#